data_AF-A0AAW7D9D3-F1
#
_entry.id   AF-A0AAW7D9D3-F1
#
_cell.length_a   1.000
_cell.length_b   1.000
_cell.length_c   1.000
_cell.angle_alpha   90.00
_cell.angle_beta   90.00
_cell.angle_gamma   90.00
#
_symmetry.space_group_name_H-M   'P 1'
#
loop_
_entity.id
_entity.type
_entity.pdbx_description
1 polymer ?
#
loop_
_entity_poly.entity_id
_entity_poly.type
_entity_poly.pdbx_seq_one_letter_code
_entity_poly.pdbx_strand_id
1 'polypeptide(L)'
;MYTTIIGNIYSINGKTFYDEFTTEFGYYSRIDVVVQTNNKKYKVEFKNKKKELLKNVKIGQTVEIYCYNREYFYEKIEKKIKSLEAERLNIIENPHYQKSLIQLNDNEYYLKKYYVDSKLMLELIDNKSGEIISISFLHEFSNININTYSTLIKLKYKDNLIPILEKNGIIEVGTYLGNIEKNYAGYICRLIVNNFDQHSILKINI
;
A
#
# COMPACT_ATOMS: atom_id res chain seq x y z
N MET A 1 18.09 -4.17 -22.87
CA MET A 1 18.41 -5.38 -22.04
C MET A 1 17.27 -5.58 -21.06
N TYR A 2 16.78 -6.80 -20.86
CA TYR A 2 15.67 -7.06 -19.93
C TYR A 2 16.19 -7.32 -18.51
N THR A 3 15.40 -6.93 -17.51
CA THR A 3 15.65 -7.22 -16.10
C THR A 3 14.33 -7.47 -15.39
N THR A 4 14.34 -8.31 -14.36
CA THR A 4 13.17 -8.59 -13.55
C THR A 4 13.38 -8.00 -12.16
N ILE A 5 12.37 -7.28 -11.67
CA ILE A 5 12.38 -6.65 -10.35
C ILE A 5 11.29 -7.31 -9.52
N ILE A 6 11.68 -7.91 -8.41
CA ILE A 6 10.75 -8.48 -7.42
C ILE A 6 10.83 -7.64 -6.16
N GLY A 7 9.72 -7.07 -5.73
CA GLY A 7 9.66 -6.27 -4.52
C GLY A 7 8.30 -5.63 -4.27
N ASN A 8 8.22 -4.86 -3.21
CA ASN A 8 6.97 -4.25 -2.75
C ASN A 8 6.73 -2.91 -3.44
N ILE A 9 5.48 -2.67 -3.87
CA ILE A 9 5.07 -1.35 -4.38
C ILE A 9 5.19 -0.34 -3.24
N TYR A 10 6.16 0.56 -3.34
CA TYR A 10 6.41 1.60 -2.35
C TYR A 10 5.56 2.86 -2.61
N SER A 11 5.46 3.28 -3.88
CA SER A 11 4.64 4.42 -4.27
C SER A 11 4.22 4.30 -5.73
N ILE A 12 3.03 4.81 -6.06
CA ILE A 12 2.54 4.94 -7.43
C ILE A 12 2.32 6.43 -7.69
N ASN A 13 3.19 7.04 -8.48
CA ASN A 13 3.14 8.46 -8.81
C ASN A 13 2.62 8.63 -10.23
N GLY A 14 1.31 8.83 -10.35
CA GLY A 14 0.68 9.23 -11.60
C GLY A 14 0.98 10.69 -11.90
N LYS A 15 1.99 10.95 -12.74
CA LYS A 15 2.14 12.24 -13.41
C LYS A 15 2.02 11.98 -14.90
N THR A 16 1.04 12.61 -15.56
CA THR A 16 1.03 12.65 -17.02
C THR A 16 2.23 13.49 -17.45
N PHE A 17 3.26 12.84 -17.98
CA PHE A 17 4.41 13.53 -18.55
C PHE A 17 4.14 13.79 -20.03
N TYR A 18 4.29 15.05 -20.43
CA TYR A 18 4.38 15.45 -21.83
C TYR A 18 5.86 15.42 -22.21
N ASP A 19 6.22 14.70 -23.27
CA ASP A 19 7.56 14.72 -23.83
C ASP A 19 7.47 15.42 -25.19
N GLU A 20 7.86 16.71 -25.24
CA GLU A 20 7.82 17.55 -26.45
C GLU A 20 9.08 17.38 -27.33
N PHE A 21 9.98 16.45 -27.01
CA PHE A 21 11.36 16.52 -27.51
C PHE A 21 11.86 15.32 -28.33
N THR A 22 11.02 14.36 -28.70
CA THR A 22 11.39 13.31 -29.66
C THR A 22 10.79 13.55 -31.03
N THR A 23 11.66 13.66 -32.03
CA THR A 23 11.42 13.96 -33.45
C THR A 23 10.56 12.96 -34.22
N GLU A 24 10.02 11.94 -33.55
CA GLU A 24 9.04 11.02 -34.13
C GLU A 24 7.83 10.89 -33.20
N PHE A 25 6.66 11.21 -33.75
CA PHE A 25 5.35 11.26 -33.14
C PHE A 25 5.05 10.13 -32.15
N GLY A 26 4.66 10.51 -30.94
CA GLY A 26 3.92 9.61 -30.05
C GLY A 26 3.60 10.26 -28.71
N TYR A 27 2.40 10.82 -28.58
CA TYR A 27 1.81 11.11 -27.27
C TYR A 27 1.93 9.86 -26.40
N TYR A 28 2.68 9.92 -25.29
CA TYR A 28 2.66 8.84 -24.33
C TYR A 28 2.35 9.35 -22.94
N SER A 29 1.49 8.59 -22.25
CA SER A 29 1.17 8.85 -20.86
C SER A 29 1.92 7.84 -20.01
N ARG A 30 2.55 8.31 -18.93
CA ARG A 30 3.42 7.51 -18.06
C ARG A 30 2.92 7.52 -16.62
N ILE A 31 3.09 6.41 -15.91
CA ILE A 31 2.98 6.33 -14.45
C ILE A 31 4.31 5.80 -13.91
N ASP A 32 4.88 6.48 -12.92
CA ASP A 32 6.10 6.03 -12.26
C ASP A 32 5.72 5.20 -11.02
N VAL A 33 6.17 3.96 -10.97
CA VAL A 33 6.02 3.08 -9.81
C VAL A 33 7.38 2.89 -9.15
N VAL A 34 7.46 3.12 -7.84
CA VAL A 34 8.66 2.82 -7.06
C VAL A 34 8.48 1.47 -6.41
N VAL A 35 9.39 0.56 -6.70
CA VAL A 35 9.45 -0.80 -6.13
C VAL A 35 10.59 -0.85 -5.13
N GLN A 36 10.28 -1.19 -3.88
CA GLN A 36 11.25 -1.42 -2.83
C GLN A 36 11.64 -2.90 -2.82
N THR A 37 12.92 -3.19 -3.01
CA THR A 37 13.54 -4.48 -2.71
C THR A 37 14.34 -4.37 -1.41
N ASN A 38 14.87 -5.46 -0.86
CA ASN A 38 15.50 -5.52 0.47
C ASN A 38 16.34 -4.27 0.83
N ASN A 39 17.23 -3.81 -0.06
CA ASN A 39 18.11 -2.66 0.21
C ASN A 39 18.05 -1.55 -0.85
N LYS A 40 17.15 -1.61 -1.85
CA LYS A 40 17.15 -0.67 -2.98
C LYS A 40 15.75 -0.31 -3.43
N LYS A 41 15.58 0.92 -3.91
CA LYS A 41 14.37 1.39 -4.59
C LYS A 41 14.64 1.47 -6.09
N TYR A 42 13.73 0.93 -6.88
CA TYR A 42 13.75 1.02 -8.32
C TYR A 42 12.55 1.82 -8.78
N LYS A 43 12.78 2.84 -9.62
CA LYS A 43 11.69 3.52 -10.33
C LYS A 43 11.46 2.80 -11.65
N VAL A 44 10.22 2.34 -11.85
CA VAL A 44 9.77 1.64 -13.05
C VAL A 44 8.66 2.44 -13.71
N GLU A 45 8.76 2.61 -15.02
CA GLU A 45 7.86 3.41 -15.84
C GLU A 45 6.82 2.53 -16.54
N PHE A 46 5.54 2.87 -16.40
CA PHE A 46 4.43 2.22 -17.11
C PHE A 46 3.86 3.20 -18.12
N LYS A 47 4.05 2.93 -19.42
CA LYS A 47 3.63 3.83 -20.52
C LYS A 47 2.41 3.30 -21.27
N ASN A 48 1.55 4.19 -21.73
CA ASN A 48 0.44 3.88 -22.64
C ASN A 48 -0.45 2.74 -22.12
N LYS A 49 -0.69 1.70 -22.94
CA LYS A 49 -1.51 0.54 -22.57
C LYS A 49 -0.94 -0.22 -21.37
N LYS A 50 0.38 -0.15 -21.12
CA LYS A 50 1.00 -0.83 -19.97
C LYS A 50 0.55 -0.25 -18.63
N LYS A 51 0.00 0.97 -18.59
CA LYS A 51 -0.65 1.51 -17.38
C LYS A 51 -1.80 0.63 -16.89
N GLU A 52 -2.48 -0.08 -17.78
CA GLU A 52 -3.59 -0.98 -17.40
C GLU A 52 -3.13 -2.13 -16.49
N LEU A 53 -1.85 -2.52 -16.58
CA LEU A 53 -1.24 -3.49 -15.68
C LEU A 53 -1.30 -3.02 -14.21
N LEU A 54 -1.44 -1.71 -13.98
CA LEU A 54 -1.55 -1.11 -12.65
C LEU A 54 -2.98 -1.05 -12.11
N LYS A 55 -4.01 -1.42 -12.89
CA LYS A 55 -5.43 -1.25 -12.51
C LYS A 55 -5.75 -1.89 -11.15
N ASN A 56 -5.14 -3.05 -10.89
CA ASN A 56 -5.34 -3.82 -9.66
C ASN A 56 -4.13 -3.74 -8.72
N VAL A 57 -3.15 -2.88 -9.05
CA VAL A 57 -1.94 -2.74 -8.26
C VAL A 57 -2.16 -1.73 -7.14
N LYS A 58 -1.75 -2.10 -5.93
CA LYS A 58 -1.88 -1.32 -4.70
C LYS A 58 -0.52 -1.17 -4.04
N ILE A 59 -0.34 -0.05 -3.34
CA ILE A 59 0.83 0.14 -2.47
C ILE A 59 0.89 -0.98 -1.44
N GLY A 60 2.09 -1.53 -1.23
CA GLY A 60 2.35 -2.65 -0.33
C GLY A 60 2.21 -4.04 -0.96
N GLN A 61 1.79 -4.17 -2.22
CA GLN A 61 1.79 -5.48 -2.90
C GLN A 61 3.20 -5.91 -3.30
N THR A 62 3.51 -7.19 -3.12
CA THR A 62 4.70 -7.81 -3.71
C THR A 62 4.41 -8.09 -5.19
N VAL A 63 5.21 -7.48 -6.07
CA VAL A 63 5.07 -7.62 -7.51
C VAL A 63 6.36 -8.14 -8.14
N GLU A 64 6.21 -8.87 -9.24
CA GLU A 64 7.28 -9.19 -10.18
C GLU A 64 7.06 -8.34 -11.42
N ILE A 65 8.01 -7.46 -11.75
CA ILE A 65 7.92 -6.60 -12.93
C ILE A 65 9.08 -6.92 -13.87
N TYR A 66 8.71 -7.32 -15.08
CA TYR A 66 9.63 -7.51 -16.19
C TYR A 66 9.82 -6.17 -16.87
N CYS A 67 11.06 -5.68 -16.86
CA CYS A 67 11.43 -4.36 -17.33
C CYS A 67 12.41 -4.42 -18.49
N TYR A 68 12.29 -3.48 -19.42
CA TYR A 68 13.30 -3.20 -20.43
C TYR A 68 14.13 -1.98 -20.01
N ASN A 69 15.46 -2.15 -19.94
CA ASN A 69 16.40 -1.04 -19.73
C ASN A 69 16.53 -0.25 -21.03
N ARG A 70 16.04 1.00 -21.03
CA ARG A 70 16.27 1.97 -22.09
C ARG A 70 17.30 3.00 -21.67
N GLU A 71 18.11 3.39 -22.64
CA GLU A 71 18.99 4.54 -22.54
C GLU A 71 18.53 5.57 -23.56
N TYR A 72 18.18 6.76 -23.10
CA TYR A 72 17.87 7.89 -23.96
C TYR A 72 19.03 8.87 -23.92
N PHE A 73 19.44 9.34 -25.08
CA PHE A 73 20.40 10.43 -25.21
C PHE A 73 19.64 11.70 -25.59
N TYR A 74 19.66 12.69 -24.71
CA TYR A 74 19.05 13.99 -24.98
C TYR A 74 20.13 14.93 -25.49
N GLU A 75 20.21 15.09 -26.82
CA GLU A 75 21.22 15.93 -27.48
C GLU A 75 21.19 17.38 -26.99
N LYS A 76 20.00 17.93 -26.73
CA LYS A 76 19.84 19.34 -26.27
C LYS A 76 20.44 19.65 -24.90
N ILE A 77 20.63 18.65 -24.04
CA ILE A 77 21.15 18.81 -22.67
C ILE A 77 22.29 17.83 -22.35
N GLU A 78 22.85 17.19 -23.40
CA GLU A 78 23.91 16.19 -23.33
C GLU A 78 23.75 15.16 -22.20
N LYS A 79 22.51 14.74 -21.94
CA LYS A 79 22.19 13.89 -20.80
C LYS A 79 21.79 12.50 -21.24
N LYS A 80 22.49 11.50 -20.69
CA LYS A 80 22.13 10.09 -20.81
C LYS A 80 21.21 9.70 -19.66
N ILE A 81 19.97 9.30 -19.97
CA ILE A 81 18.99 8.85 -18.98
C ILE A 81 18.79 7.34 -19.12
N LYS A 82 18.96 6.61 -18.01
CA LYS A 82 18.62 5.19 -17.90
C LYS A 82 17.23 5.06 -17.29
N SER A 83 16.32 4.37 -17.98
CA SER A 83 14.96 4.11 -17.49
C SER A 83 14.65 2.62 -17.51
N LEU A 84 13.86 2.19 -16.52
CA LEU A 84 13.27 0.86 -16.46
C LEU A 84 11.82 0.96 -16.95
N GLU A 85 11.52 0.41 -18.11
CA GLU A 85 10.17 0.44 -18.68
C GLU A 85 9.47 -0.91 -18.51
N ALA A 86 8.27 -0.91 -17.94
CA ALA A 86 7.53 -2.13 -17.62
C ALA A 86 6.89 -2.77 -18.85
N GLU A 87 7.16 -4.06 -19.05
CA GLU A 87 6.55 -4.88 -20.10
C GLU A 87 5.45 -5.78 -19.57
N ARG A 88 5.70 -6.42 -18.42
CA ARG A 88 4.76 -7.31 -17.74
C ARG A 88 4.85 -7.07 -16.24
N LEU A 89 3.70 -7.14 -15.58
CA LEU A 89 3.60 -7.13 -14.13
C LEU A 89 2.78 -8.34 -13.70
N ASN A 90 3.33 -9.10 -12.76
CA ASN A 90 2.59 -10.10 -12.01
C ASN A 90 2.47 -9.63 -10.57
N ILE A 91 1.28 -9.76 -10.00
CA ILE A 91 1.09 -9.62 -8.55
C ILE A 91 1.45 -10.99 -7.96
N ILE A 92 2.54 -11.04 -7.19
CA ILE A 92 2.97 -12.26 -6.50
C ILE A 92 2.17 -12.40 -5.21
N GLU A 93 2.00 -11.27 -4.50
CA GLU A 93 1.28 -11.22 -3.24
C GLU A 93 0.44 -9.94 -3.17
N ASN A 94 -0.80 -10.11 -2.68
CA ASN A 94 -1.76 -9.02 -2.49
C ASN A 94 -1.37 -8.12 -1.29
N PRO A 95 -1.93 -6.90 -1.15
CA PRO A 95 -1.55 -6.03 -0.04
C PRO A 95 -1.84 -6.79 1.25
N HIS A 96 -0.84 -6.91 2.12
CA HIS A 96 -0.86 -7.78 3.30
C HIS A 96 -2.26 -7.85 3.93
N TYR A 97 -2.99 -8.91 3.59
CA TYR A 97 -4.28 -9.23 4.18
C TYR A 97 -3.99 -10.23 5.29
N GLN A 98 -4.61 -10.03 6.45
CA GLN A 98 -4.67 -11.11 7.42
C GLN A 98 -5.46 -12.26 6.80
N LYS A 99 -4.86 -13.46 6.72
CA LYS A 99 -5.55 -14.67 6.22
C LYS A 99 -6.74 -15.09 7.08
N SER A 100 -6.71 -14.77 8.37
CA SER A 100 -7.83 -14.99 9.29
C SER A 100 -8.88 -13.91 9.13
N LEU A 101 -10.10 -14.33 8.79
CA LEU A 101 -11.26 -13.45 8.73
C LEU A 101 -11.61 -12.94 10.14
N ILE A 102 -11.95 -11.66 10.21
CA ILE A 102 -12.52 -11.04 11.39
C ILE A 102 -14.03 -11.21 11.32
N GLN A 103 -14.60 -11.89 12.30
CA GLN A 103 -16.05 -11.91 12.49
C GLN A 103 -16.48 -10.61 13.16
N LEU A 104 -17.32 -9.81 12.48
CA LEU A 104 -17.94 -8.63 13.05
C LEU A 104 -19.44 -8.71 12.79
N ASN A 105 -20.21 -8.87 13.86
CA ASN A 105 -21.63 -9.26 13.79
C ASN A 105 -21.77 -10.56 12.99
N ASP A 106 -22.68 -10.61 12.01
CA ASP A 106 -22.94 -11.79 11.17
C ASP A 106 -22.07 -11.85 9.90
N ASN A 107 -21.13 -10.92 9.73
CA ASN A 107 -20.30 -10.81 8.53
C ASN A 107 -18.82 -11.08 8.82
N GLU A 108 -18.14 -11.58 7.79
CA GLU A 108 -16.71 -11.88 7.79
C GLU A 108 -15.95 -10.83 6.97
N TYR A 109 -14.85 -10.34 7.52
CA TYR A 109 -14.04 -9.31 6.88
C TYR A 109 -12.57 -9.69 6.81
N TYR A 110 -11.92 -9.30 5.72
CA TYR A 110 -10.46 -9.20 5.67
C TYR A 110 -10.01 -7.89 6.31
N LEU A 111 -8.97 -7.95 7.15
CA LEU A 111 -8.27 -6.76 7.60
C LEU A 111 -7.17 -6.40 6.61
N LYS A 112 -7.23 -5.16 6.11
CA LYS A 112 -6.24 -4.60 5.20
C LYS A 112 -5.41 -3.55 5.91
N LYS A 113 -4.09 -3.67 5.77
CA LYS A 113 -3.11 -2.65 6.16
C LYS A 113 -2.57 -1.94 4.94
N TYR A 114 -2.44 -0.62 5.02
CA TYR A 114 -1.75 0.20 4.02
C TYR A 114 -1.21 1.48 4.63
N TYR A 115 -0.49 2.27 3.83
CA TYR A 115 0.08 3.54 4.26
C TYR A 115 -0.36 4.68 3.32
N VAL A 116 -0.62 5.85 3.90
CA VAL A 116 -0.87 7.12 3.19
C VAL A 116 0.05 8.17 3.79
N ASP A 117 0.93 8.78 2.99
CA ASP A 117 1.93 9.77 3.46
C ASP A 117 2.71 9.30 4.69
N SER A 118 3.19 8.06 4.65
CA SER A 118 3.87 7.36 5.76
C SER A 118 3.05 7.15 7.03
N LYS A 119 1.73 7.36 7.00
CA LYS A 119 0.80 7.12 8.11
C LYS A 119 0.10 5.78 7.93
N LEU A 120 0.12 4.94 8.96
CA LEU A 120 -0.53 3.63 8.96
C LEU A 120 -2.06 3.75 8.94
N MET A 121 -2.67 3.05 7.98
CA MET A 121 -4.12 2.96 7.81
C MET A 121 -4.59 1.50 7.87
N LEU A 122 -5.77 1.32 8.46
CA LEU A 122 -6.50 0.05 8.48
C LEU A 122 -7.89 0.19 7.87
N GLU A 123 -8.29 -0.84 7.12
CA GLU A 123 -9.59 -1.02 6.47
C GLU A 123 -10.11 -2.44 6.69
N LEU A 124 -11.42 -2.59 6.76
CA LEU A 124 -12.09 -3.88 6.62
C LEU A 124 -12.60 -4.03 5.20
N ILE A 125 -12.49 -5.23 4.64
CA ILE A 125 -13.07 -5.58 3.35
C ILE A 125 -14.03 -6.74 3.57
N ASP A 126 -15.31 -6.54 3.27
CA ASP A 126 -16.31 -7.59 3.36
C ASP A 126 -15.92 -8.77 2.44
N ASN A 127 -15.89 -9.98 2.99
CA ASN A 127 -15.47 -11.18 2.26
C ASN A 127 -16.43 -11.54 1.11
N LYS A 128 -17.72 -11.22 1.24
CA LYS A 128 -18.76 -11.57 0.27
C LYS A 128 -18.97 -10.47 -0.77
N SER A 129 -19.12 -9.23 -0.33
CA SER A 129 -19.46 -8.09 -1.20
C SER A 129 -18.24 -7.34 -1.72
N GLY A 130 -17.08 -7.46 -1.05
CA GLY A 130 -15.88 -6.68 -1.34
C GLY A 130 -15.99 -5.21 -0.91
N GLU A 131 -17.04 -4.82 -0.18
CA GLU A 131 -17.23 -3.47 0.32
C GLU A 131 -16.09 -3.08 1.28
N ILE A 132 -15.57 -1.86 1.11
CA ILE A 132 -14.45 -1.35 1.90
C ILE A 132 -14.97 -0.42 2.99
N ILE A 133 -14.62 -0.73 4.23
CA ILE A 133 -14.97 0.06 5.41
C ILE A 133 -13.70 0.64 6.02
N SER A 134 -13.56 1.96 5.94
CA SER A 134 -12.47 2.69 6.60
C SER A 134 -12.70 2.73 8.11
N ILE A 135 -11.84 2.04 8.86
CA ILE A 135 -11.91 1.95 10.34
C ILE A 135 -10.97 2.91 11.07
N SER A 136 -10.03 3.52 10.34
CA SER A 136 -9.01 4.42 10.87
C SER A 136 -9.16 5.86 10.34
N PHE A 137 -8.63 6.82 11.08
CA PHE A 137 -8.43 8.19 10.63
C PHE A 137 -7.01 8.38 10.10
N LEU A 138 -6.90 9.18 9.03
CA LEU A 138 -5.60 9.72 8.64
C LEU A 138 -5.17 10.72 9.71
N HIS A 139 -4.19 10.34 10.52
CA HIS A 139 -3.75 11.12 11.66
C HIS A 139 -2.23 11.25 11.67
N GLU A 140 -1.73 12.41 12.10
CA GLU A 140 -0.31 12.68 12.28
C GLU A 140 0.01 12.82 13.76
N PHE A 141 0.66 11.80 14.30
CA PHE A 141 1.14 11.82 15.68
C PHE A 141 2.37 12.72 15.79
N SER A 142 2.47 13.49 16.89
CA SER A 142 3.58 14.42 17.14
C SER A 142 4.95 13.74 17.11
N ASN A 143 5.02 12.47 17.50
CA ASN A 143 6.21 11.65 17.32
C ASN A 143 6.12 10.89 16.00
N ILE A 144 6.92 11.31 15.02
CA ILE A 144 6.90 10.79 13.66
C ILE A 144 7.13 9.27 13.61
N ASN A 145 7.93 8.71 14.53
CA ASN A 145 8.20 7.28 14.57
C ASN A 145 6.91 6.47 14.80
N ILE A 146 5.96 7.01 15.58
CA ILE A 146 4.69 6.38 15.90
C ILE A 146 3.80 6.22 14.66
N ASN A 147 3.86 7.14 13.69
CA ASN A 147 3.06 7.06 12.46
C ASN A 147 3.29 5.78 11.64
N THR A 148 4.46 5.14 11.83
CA THR A 148 4.85 3.93 11.09
C THR A 148 4.12 2.67 11.58
N TYR A 149 3.78 2.62 12.87
CA TYR A 149 3.26 1.41 13.52
C TYR A 149 1.97 1.64 14.32
N SER A 150 1.47 2.86 14.38
CA SER A 150 0.22 3.17 15.06
C SER A 150 -0.77 3.87 14.15
N THR A 151 -2.05 3.62 14.40
CA THR A 151 -3.18 4.21 13.69
C THR A 151 -4.21 4.70 14.71
N LEU A 152 -5.07 5.64 14.30
CA LEU A 152 -6.17 6.13 15.12
C LEU A 152 -7.48 5.45 14.68
N ILE A 153 -7.96 4.44 15.43
CA ILE A 153 -9.20 3.72 15.12
C ILE A 153 -10.41 4.53 15.61
N LYS A 154 -11.43 4.68 14.75
CA LYS A 154 -12.62 5.52 15.03
C LYS A 154 -13.39 5.00 16.24
N LEU A 155 -13.89 5.90 17.08
CA LEU A 155 -14.60 5.57 18.33
C LEU A 155 -15.79 4.62 18.14
N LYS A 156 -16.52 4.70 17.02
CA LYS A 156 -17.65 3.81 16.73
C LYS A 156 -17.28 2.31 16.65
N TYR A 157 -15.99 2.00 16.61
CA TYR A 157 -15.45 0.64 16.56
C TYR A 157 -14.93 0.15 17.93
N LYS A 158 -15.10 0.94 18.99
CA LYS A 158 -14.60 0.66 20.34
C LYS A 158 -15.15 -0.64 20.92
N ASP A 159 -16.45 -0.87 20.81
CA ASP A 159 -17.09 -1.97 21.56
C ASP A 159 -17.20 -3.26 20.74
N ASN A 160 -17.06 -3.17 19.41
CA ASN A 160 -17.31 -4.29 18.50
C ASN A 160 -16.08 -4.78 17.73
N LEU A 161 -15.11 -3.92 17.41
CA LEU A 161 -13.96 -4.30 16.60
C LEU A 161 -12.64 -4.26 17.39
N ILE A 162 -12.38 -3.20 18.15
CA ILE A 162 -11.15 -3.06 18.93
C ILE A 162 -10.90 -4.29 19.84
N PRO A 163 -11.89 -4.82 20.60
CA PRO A 163 -11.68 -5.97 21.46
C PRO A 163 -11.35 -7.24 20.67
N ILE A 164 -11.92 -7.38 19.48
CA ILE A 164 -11.65 -8.50 18.58
C ILE A 164 -10.21 -8.40 18.06
N LEU A 165 -9.79 -7.22 17.62
CA LEU A 165 -8.44 -6.99 17.12
C LEU A 165 -7.37 -7.21 18.21
N GLU A 166 -7.63 -6.73 19.42
CA GLU A 166 -6.75 -6.89 20.58
C GLU A 166 -6.67 -8.36 21.02
N LYS A 167 -7.81 -9.05 21.16
CA LYS A 167 -7.86 -10.49 21.52
C LYS A 167 -7.10 -11.36 20.52
N ASN A 168 -7.15 -11.01 19.24
CA ASN A 168 -6.42 -11.71 18.18
C ASN A 168 -4.94 -11.29 18.06
N GLY A 169 -4.45 -10.44 18.98
CA GLY A 169 -3.06 -9.99 19.00
C GLY A 169 -2.67 -9.14 17.79
N ILE A 170 -3.65 -8.53 17.11
CA ILE A 170 -3.41 -7.72 15.91
C ILE A 170 -2.95 -6.32 16.32
N ILE A 171 -3.61 -5.74 17.33
CA ILE A 171 -3.33 -4.41 17.86
C ILE A 171 -3.09 -4.44 19.36
N GLU A 172 -2.34 -3.46 19.83
CA GLU A 172 -2.25 -3.03 21.23
C GLU A 172 -2.99 -1.70 21.35
N VAL A 173 -3.95 -1.61 22.28
CA VAL A 173 -4.72 -0.40 22.50
C VAL A 173 -3.96 0.54 23.43
N GLY A 174 -3.73 1.76 22.96
CA GLY A 174 -3.09 2.82 23.73
C GLY A 174 -4.09 3.86 24.23
N THR A 175 -3.73 5.12 24.08
CA THR A 175 -4.48 6.25 24.62
C THR A 175 -5.67 6.64 23.74
N TYR A 176 -6.77 7.07 24.36
CA TYR A 176 -7.86 7.74 23.68
C TYR A 176 -7.44 9.15 23.25
N LEU A 177 -7.71 9.49 21.99
CA LEU A 177 -7.47 10.82 21.43
C LEU A 177 -8.78 11.36 20.83
N GLY A 178 -9.25 12.48 21.38
CA GLY A 178 -10.40 13.23 20.87
C GLY A 178 -9.98 14.66 20.51
N ASN A 179 -10.29 15.09 19.30
CA ASN A 179 -10.17 16.48 18.87
C ASN A 179 -11.51 16.95 18.29
N ILE A 180 -12.17 17.84 19.03
CA ILE A 180 -13.49 18.40 18.69
C ILE A 180 -13.40 19.28 17.44
N GLU A 181 -12.32 20.06 17.27
CA GLU A 181 -12.15 20.95 16.11
C GLU A 181 -11.96 20.17 14.80
N LYS A 182 -11.25 19.04 14.88
CA LYS A 182 -10.94 18.20 13.71
C LYS A 182 -11.90 17.01 13.53
N ASN A 183 -12.98 16.94 14.32
CA ASN A 183 -14.01 15.90 14.27
C ASN A 183 -13.47 14.46 14.24
N TYR A 184 -12.34 14.18 14.90
CA TYR A 184 -11.86 12.82 15.10
C TYR A 184 -11.84 12.48 16.59
N ALA A 185 -12.42 11.33 16.91
CA ALA A 185 -12.40 10.73 18.23
C ALA A 185 -12.11 9.24 18.04
N GLY A 186 -11.09 8.73 18.74
CA GLY A 186 -10.64 7.36 18.53
C GLY A 186 -9.58 6.90 19.52
N TYR A 187 -9.17 5.64 19.39
CA TYR A 187 -8.08 5.07 20.16
C TYR A 187 -6.84 4.97 19.30
N ILE A 188 -5.70 5.37 19.87
CA ILE A 188 -4.40 5.10 19.26
C ILE A 188 -4.12 3.62 19.44
N CYS A 189 -4.04 2.90 18.33
CA CYS A 189 -3.80 1.47 18.32
C CYS A 189 -2.45 1.22 17.65
N ARG A 190 -1.53 0.55 18.36
CA ARG A 190 -0.26 0.08 17.79
C ARG A 190 -0.50 -1.27 17.14
N LEU A 191 -0.01 -1.47 15.93
CA LEU A 191 -0.04 -2.77 15.26
C LEU A 191 1.05 -3.67 15.86
N ILE A 192 0.66 -4.86 16.34
CA ILE A 192 1.57 -5.87 16.88
C ILE A 192 2.04 -6.79 15.74
N VAL A 193 1.12 -7.20 14.86
CA VAL A 193 1.44 -8.02 13.67
C VAL A 193 2.02 -7.12 12.58
N ASN A 194 3.34 -6.97 12.59
CA ASN A 194 4.04 -6.08 11.65
C ASN A 194 4.02 -6.58 10.20
N ASN A 195 4.04 -7.91 10.02
CA ASN A 195 3.84 -8.58 8.74
C ASN A 195 2.71 -9.59 8.92
N PHE A 196 1.62 -9.48 8.14
CA PHE A 196 0.57 -10.51 8.10
C PHE A 196 1.04 -11.84 7.46
N ASP A 197 2.35 -11.99 7.24
CA ASP A 197 3.01 -13.09 6.54
C ASP A 197 3.57 -14.19 7.45
N GLN A 198 3.48 -14.08 8.78
CA GLN A 198 3.95 -15.18 9.62
C GLN A 198 2.86 -16.22 9.83
N HIS A 199 3.13 -17.40 9.28
CA HIS A 199 2.54 -18.68 9.65
C HIS A 199 2.42 -18.81 11.17
N SER A 200 1.30 -18.38 11.70
CA SER A 200 0.73 -18.88 12.94
C SER A 200 -0.68 -19.26 12.58
N ILE A 201 -0.85 -20.53 12.22
CA ILE A 201 -2.13 -21.18 12.49
C ILE A 201 -2.28 -21.05 14.00
N LEU A 202 -3.00 -20.01 14.45
CA LEU A 202 -3.55 -20.00 15.79
C LEU A 202 -4.48 -21.21 15.82
N LYS A 203 -3.96 -22.34 16.28
CA LYS A 203 -4.80 -23.44 16.74
C LYS A 203 -5.62 -22.85 17.88
N ILE A 204 -6.86 -22.52 17.57
CA ILE A 204 -7.89 -22.24 18.56
C ILE A 204 -8.19 -23.61 19.19
N ASN A 205 -7.69 -23.83 20.40
CA ASN A 205 -8.27 -24.86 21.25
C ASN A 205 -9.59 -24.27 21.79
N ILE A 206 -10.70 -24.90 21.41
CA ILE A 206 -12.01 -24.74 22.05
C ILE A 206 -11.94 -25.38 23.43
#